data_AF-A0A7C7TT67-F1
#
_entry.id   AF-A0A7C7TT67-F1
#
_cell.length_a   1.000
_cell.length_b   1.000
_cell.length_c   1.000
_cell.angle_alpha   90.00
_cell.angle_beta   90.00
_cell.angle_gamma   90.00
#
_symmetry.space_group_name_H-M   'P 1'
#
loop_
_entity.id
_entity.type
_entity.pdbx_description
1 polymer ?
#
loop_
_entity_poly.entity_id
_entity_poly.type
_entity_poly.pdbx_seq_one_letter_code
_entity_poly.pdbx_strand_id
1 'polypeptide(L)'
;IVETVDLLLDIHSMQTATTPLMMAGPLAKGRELAKTIGIPEVAVTDWGHKAGRRMRDYEGFSDPDSPKNALLIECGQHWEASSAELAITAAWRFLWATGVISKETVTPHLRVAPPAQQRFIEVSGPYTIQTTSFRFVESFVGLEVIPAAGTVIGHDGDQPVTTPYDNCVLIMPSRRQTLGASAVRFGKFLDG
;
A
#
# COMPACT_ATOMS: atom_id res chain seq x y z
N ILE A 1 -22.64 5.76 -6.52
CA ILE A 1 -22.31 5.84 -5.07
C ILE A 1 -20.86 6.29 -4.88
N VAL A 2 -19.85 5.61 -5.44
CA VAL A 2 -18.44 6.06 -5.32
C VAL A 2 -18.21 7.43 -5.99
N GLU A 3 -18.93 7.71 -7.07
CA GLU A 3 -18.87 8.99 -7.82
C GLU A 3 -19.30 10.21 -7.01
N THR A 4 -20.11 10.01 -5.96
CA THR A 4 -20.74 11.10 -5.21
C THR A 4 -20.04 11.41 -3.89
N VAL A 5 -18.99 10.66 -3.52
CA VAL A 5 -18.26 10.90 -2.26
C VAL A 5 -17.02 11.77 -2.50
N ASP A 6 -16.72 12.62 -1.53
CA ASP A 6 -15.49 13.42 -1.53
C ASP A 6 -14.30 12.62 -1.01
N LEU A 7 -14.53 11.76 -0.03
CA LEU A 7 -13.48 10.99 0.65
C LEU A 7 -13.85 9.52 0.73
N LEU A 8 -12.88 8.65 0.43
CA LEU A 8 -13.04 7.20 0.47
C LEU A 8 -11.93 6.55 1.33
N LEU A 9 -12.35 5.66 2.23
CA LEU A 9 -11.46 4.69 2.88
C LEU A 9 -11.89 3.28 2.47
N ASP A 10 -11.01 2.59 1.77
CA ASP A 10 -11.20 1.20 1.32
C ASP A 10 -10.42 0.25 2.24
N ILE A 11 -11.11 -0.53 3.06
CA ILE A 11 -10.50 -1.36 4.10
C ILE A 11 -10.41 -2.80 3.61
N HIS A 12 -9.18 -3.32 3.60
CA HIS A 12 -8.86 -4.67 3.18
C HIS A 12 -8.12 -5.42 4.27
N SER A 13 -8.14 -6.73 4.14
CA SER A 13 -7.18 -7.62 4.76
C SER A 13 -6.58 -8.50 3.68
N MET A 14 -5.42 -9.07 3.96
CA MET A 14 -4.64 -9.83 3.02
C MET A 14 -4.79 -11.32 3.30
N GLN A 15 -4.67 -12.15 2.26
CA GLN A 15 -4.65 -13.61 2.44
C GLN A 15 -3.48 -14.08 3.31
N THR A 16 -2.45 -13.26 3.41
CA THR A 16 -1.11 -13.63 3.87
C THR A 16 -0.68 -12.72 5.00
N ALA A 17 -0.05 -13.31 6.02
CA ALA A 17 0.59 -12.56 7.09
C ALA A 17 1.71 -11.70 6.49
N THR A 18 1.40 -10.44 6.29
CA THR A 18 2.26 -9.41 5.71
C THR A 18 2.02 -8.14 6.51
N THR A 19 3.07 -7.35 6.66
CA THR A 19 3.01 -6.12 7.44
C THR A 19 1.91 -5.20 6.90
N PRO A 20 1.00 -4.70 7.75
CA PRO A 20 -0.04 -3.79 7.33
C PRO A 20 0.53 -2.55 6.64
N LEU A 21 -0.14 -2.09 5.58
CA LEU A 21 0.28 -0.91 4.82
C LEU A 21 -0.93 -0.14 4.29
N MET A 22 -0.75 1.16 4.07
CA MET A 22 -1.76 2.01 3.43
C MET A 22 -1.32 2.39 2.02
N MET A 23 -2.21 2.31 1.04
CA MET A 23 -2.00 2.86 -0.29
C MET A 23 -2.55 4.30 -0.33
N ALA A 24 -1.63 5.26 -0.46
CA ALA A 24 -1.85 6.71 -0.39
C ALA A 24 -1.82 7.40 -1.76
N GLY A 25 -1.95 6.64 -2.86
CA GLY A 25 -2.16 7.19 -4.21
C GLY A 25 -0.93 7.91 -4.72
N PRO A 26 -0.97 8.47 -5.94
CA PRO A 26 0.24 9.05 -6.52
C PRO A 26 0.56 10.47 -6.03
N LEU A 27 -0.44 11.19 -5.53
CA LEU A 27 -0.34 12.61 -5.25
C LEU A 27 -0.01 12.90 -3.78
N ALA A 28 0.61 14.07 -3.53
CA ALA A 28 0.94 14.54 -2.19
C ALA A 28 -0.29 14.60 -1.26
N LYS A 29 -1.47 15.00 -1.77
CA LYS A 29 -2.71 15.04 -0.99
C LYS A 29 -3.06 13.69 -0.34
N GLY A 30 -2.77 12.58 -1.01
CA GLY A 30 -3.01 11.25 -0.46
C GLY A 30 -2.03 10.92 0.65
N ARG A 31 -0.76 11.29 0.51
CA ARG A 31 0.25 11.18 1.58
C ARG A 31 -0.09 12.03 2.80
N GLU A 32 -0.52 13.27 2.61
CA GLU A 32 -0.92 14.15 3.73
C GLU A 32 -2.15 13.61 4.47
N LEU A 33 -3.12 13.03 3.74
CA LEU A 33 -4.25 12.36 4.37
C LEU A 33 -3.78 11.13 5.15
N ALA A 34 -2.93 10.28 4.56
CA ALA A 34 -2.35 9.12 5.25
C ALA A 34 -1.56 9.50 6.51
N LYS A 35 -0.81 10.61 6.46
CA LYS A 35 -0.10 11.22 7.58
C LYS A 35 -1.04 11.68 8.68
N THR A 36 -2.16 12.29 8.30
CA THR A 36 -3.21 12.71 9.23
C THR A 36 -3.86 11.50 9.92
N ILE A 37 -4.11 10.41 9.19
CA ILE A 37 -4.58 9.15 9.77
C ILE A 37 -3.51 8.57 10.70
N GLY A 38 -2.24 8.59 10.30
CA GLY A 38 -1.09 8.24 11.13
C GLY A 38 -0.98 6.75 11.44
N ILE A 39 -1.72 5.87 10.76
CA ILE A 39 -1.59 4.41 10.81
C ILE A 39 -1.83 3.84 9.40
N PRO A 40 -1.28 2.66 9.08
CA PRO A 40 -0.27 1.90 9.84
C PRO A 40 1.12 2.53 9.70
N GLU A 41 2.18 1.83 10.12
CA GLU A 41 3.57 2.30 10.03
C GLU A 41 4.00 2.68 8.61
N VAL A 42 3.52 1.97 7.59
CA VAL A 42 3.95 2.17 6.21
C VAL A 42 2.80 2.68 5.34
N ALA A 43 3.06 3.77 4.62
CA ALA A 43 2.19 4.30 3.58
C ALA A 43 2.92 4.30 2.23
N VAL A 44 2.27 3.78 1.19
CA VAL A 44 2.83 3.57 -0.14
C VAL A 44 2.11 4.48 -1.15
N THR A 45 2.89 5.27 -1.87
CA THR A 45 2.47 6.07 -3.03
C THR A 45 2.65 5.22 -4.28
N ASP A 46 1.56 4.96 -5.01
CA ASP A 46 1.54 4.13 -6.22
C ASP A 46 0.63 4.79 -7.26
N TRP A 47 1.09 4.87 -8.51
CA TRP A 47 0.29 5.31 -9.66
C TRP A 47 -0.72 4.24 -10.12
N GLY A 48 -0.66 3.04 -9.53
CA GLY A 48 -1.66 1.98 -9.71
C GLY A 48 -1.18 0.86 -10.64
N HIS A 49 -2.11 0.23 -11.37
CA HIS A 49 -1.76 -0.77 -12.40
C HIS A 49 -2.61 -0.63 -13.65
N LYS A 50 -2.03 -1.03 -14.79
CA LYS A 50 -2.76 -1.21 -16.05
C LYS A 50 -3.81 -2.35 -16.00
N ALA A 51 -3.70 -3.26 -15.04
CA ALA A 51 -4.55 -4.47 -14.93
C ALA A 51 -5.98 -4.22 -14.40
N GLY A 52 -6.40 -2.96 -14.25
CA GLY A 52 -7.74 -2.58 -13.76
C GLY A 52 -7.69 -1.31 -12.90
N ARG A 53 -8.83 -0.63 -12.73
CA ARG A 53 -8.94 0.49 -11.78
C ARG A 53 -9.36 -0.05 -10.42
N ARG A 54 -8.64 0.32 -9.36
CA ARG A 54 -9.10 0.12 -7.97
C ARG A 54 -10.18 1.17 -7.67
N MET A 55 -10.99 0.96 -6.63
CA MET A 55 -12.02 1.94 -6.23
C MET A 55 -11.42 3.33 -5.96
N ARG A 56 -10.21 3.37 -5.41
CA ARG A 56 -9.41 4.57 -5.16
C ARG A 56 -8.82 5.25 -6.40
N ASP A 57 -8.76 4.56 -7.54
CA ASP A 57 -8.24 5.10 -8.80
C ASP A 57 -9.35 5.77 -9.63
N TYR A 58 -10.56 5.88 -9.07
CA TYR A 58 -11.74 6.41 -9.74
C TYR A 58 -11.80 7.95 -9.66
N GLU A 59 -12.24 8.59 -10.75
CA GLU A 59 -12.48 10.04 -10.83
C GLU A 59 -11.35 10.93 -10.25
N GLY A 60 -11.73 11.95 -9.48
CA GLY A 60 -10.87 13.02 -9.00
C GLY A 60 -9.98 12.64 -7.81
N PHE A 61 -9.96 11.37 -7.39
CA PHE A 61 -9.06 10.93 -6.32
C PHE A 61 -7.58 11.08 -6.72
N SER A 62 -7.27 10.89 -8.00
CA SER A 62 -5.91 11.07 -8.56
C SER A 62 -5.76 12.35 -9.39
N ASP A 63 -6.71 13.27 -9.29
CA ASP A 63 -6.65 14.59 -9.94
C ASP A 63 -6.09 15.64 -8.97
N PRO A 64 -4.97 16.33 -9.29
CA PRO A 64 -4.37 17.32 -8.41
C PRO A 64 -5.27 18.53 -8.12
N ASP A 65 -6.20 18.86 -9.02
CA ASP A 65 -7.10 20.02 -8.88
C ASP A 65 -8.41 19.67 -8.16
N SER A 66 -8.66 18.39 -7.93
CA SER A 66 -9.84 17.89 -7.23
C SER A 66 -9.59 17.79 -5.72
N PRO A 67 -10.51 18.28 -4.88
CA PRO A 67 -10.42 18.10 -3.43
C PRO A 67 -10.69 16.65 -2.98
N LYS A 68 -11.23 15.79 -3.88
CA LYS A 68 -11.53 14.40 -3.55
C LYS A 68 -10.27 13.63 -3.19
N ASN A 69 -10.35 12.70 -2.23
CA ASN A 69 -9.20 11.88 -1.85
C ASN A 69 -9.58 10.46 -1.43
N ALA A 70 -8.69 9.48 -1.64
CA ALA A 70 -8.96 8.08 -1.34
C ALA A 70 -7.74 7.36 -0.78
N LEU A 71 -7.97 6.62 0.31
CA LEU A 71 -7.00 5.71 0.91
C LEU A 71 -7.50 4.28 0.79
N LEU A 72 -6.56 3.35 0.63
CA LEU A 72 -6.81 1.93 0.86
C LEU A 72 -5.89 1.49 1.99
N ILE A 73 -6.39 0.70 2.93
CA ILE A 73 -5.58 0.12 4.00
C ILE A 73 -5.64 -1.40 3.93
N GLU A 74 -4.48 -2.04 3.93
CA GLU A 74 -4.32 -3.47 4.09
C GLU A 74 -4.00 -3.75 5.56
N CYS A 75 -4.95 -4.30 6.29
CA CYS A 75 -4.88 -4.36 7.75
C CYS A 75 -4.08 -5.55 8.32
N GLY A 76 -3.52 -6.41 7.47
CA GLY A 76 -2.88 -7.67 7.89
C GLY A 76 -3.68 -8.88 7.44
N GLN A 77 -3.44 -10.05 8.04
CA GLN A 77 -4.02 -11.31 7.57
C GLN A 77 -5.53 -11.42 7.92
N HIS A 78 -6.34 -12.01 7.02
CA HIS A 78 -7.81 -12.13 7.15
C HIS A 78 -8.34 -12.61 8.52
N TRP A 79 -7.63 -13.49 9.21
CA TRP A 79 -8.06 -14.16 10.44
C TRP A 79 -7.34 -13.66 11.70
N GLU A 80 -6.43 -12.71 11.56
CA GLU A 80 -5.73 -12.12 12.69
C GLU A 80 -6.61 -11.09 13.39
N ALA A 81 -6.78 -11.24 14.72
CA ALA A 81 -7.53 -10.28 15.53
C ALA A 81 -6.95 -8.86 15.41
N SER A 82 -5.63 -8.73 15.28
CA SER A 82 -4.94 -7.46 15.03
C SER A 82 -5.40 -6.76 13.76
N SER A 83 -5.79 -7.51 12.72
CA SER A 83 -6.32 -6.92 11.48
C SER A 83 -7.66 -6.24 11.71
N ALA A 84 -8.54 -6.85 12.50
CA ALA A 84 -9.82 -6.25 12.86
C ALA A 84 -9.64 -5.00 13.72
N GLU A 85 -8.73 -5.04 14.71
CA GLU A 85 -8.43 -3.88 15.56
C GLU A 85 -7.84 -2.71 14.75
N LEU A 86 -6.97 -3.01 13.79
CA LEU A 86 -6.41 -2.00 12.90
C LEU A 86 -7.47 -1.42 11.95
N ALA A 87 -8.33 -2.26 11.37
CA ALA A 87 -9.44 -1.83 10.51
C ALA A 87 -10.40 -0.88 11.25
N ILE A 88 -10.81 -1.25 12.47
CA ILE A 88 -11.68 -0.44 13.31
C ILE A 88 -11.00 0.88 13.68
N THR A 89 -9.73 0.83 14.10
CA THR A 89 -8.97 2.04 14.43
C THR A 89 -8.80 2.96 13.22
N ALA A 90 -8.57 2.40 12.01
CA ALA A 90 -8.45 3.17 10.78
C ALA A 90 -9.77 3.86 10.40
N ALA A 91 -10.90 3.18 10.50
CA ALA A 91 -12.21 3.77 10.27
C ALA A 91 -12.48 4.95 11.23
N TRP A 92 -12.20 4.76 12.52
CA TRP A 92 -12.37 5.81 13.54
C TRP A 92 -11.46 7.01 13.30
N ARG A 93 -10.17 6.77 13.00
CA ARG A 93 -9.22 7.84 12.67
C ARG A 93 -9.62 8.58 11.40
N PHE A 94 -10.16 7.88 10.40
CA PHE A 94 -10.65 8.50 9.18
C PHE A 94 -11.81 9.44 9.46
N LEU A 95 -12.86 8.99 10.15
CA LEU A 95 -13.99 9.85 10.51
C LEU A 95 -13.56 11.08 11.32
N TRP A 96 -12.60 10.93 12.23
CA TRP A 96 -12.05 12.05 12.99
C TRP A 96 -11.24 13.00 12.11
N ALA A 97 -10.33 12.48 11.29
CA ALA A 97 -9.48 13.26 10.39
C ALA A 97 -10.29 14.06 9.36
N THR A 98 -11.46 13.55 8.96
CA THR A 98 -12.37 14.22 8.02
C THR A 98 -13.39 15.13 8.71
N GLY A 99 -13.31 15.31 10.03
CA GLY A 99 -14.18 16.19 10.80
C GLY A 99 -15.62 15.70 10.96
N VAL A 100 -15.91 14.43 10.65
CA VAL A 100 -17.26 13.85 10.79
C VAL A 100 -17.61 13.65 12.27
N ILE A 101 -16.59 13.41 13.10
CA ILE A 101 -16.73 13.21 14.55
C ILE A 101 -15.66 14.00 15.32
N SER A 102 -15.92 14.25 16.60
CA SER A 102 -14.99 14.95 17.48
C SER A 102 -13.91 14.02 18.05
N LYS A 103 -12.87 14.63 18.63
CA LYS A 103 -11.80 13.89 19.32
C LYS A 103 -12.34 13.13 20.53
N GLU A 104 -13.31 13.69 21.24
CA GLU A 104 -13.94 13.09 22.42
C GLU A 104 -14.71 11.82 22.00
N THR A 105 -15.38 11.86 20.84
CA THR A 105 -16.06 10.68 20.27
C THR A 105 -15.08 9.58 19.87
N VAL A 106 -13.96 9.92 19.23
CA VAL A 106 -13.05 8.90 18.69
C VAL A 106 -12.17 8.24 19.76
N THR A 107 -11.76 8.98 20.80
CA THR A 107 -10.74 8.55 21.77
C THR A 107 -11.01 7.18 22.41
N PRO A 108 -12.25 6.84 22.85
CA PRO A 108 -12.55 5.53 23.45
C PRO A 108 -12.42 4.34 22.50
N HIS A 109 -12.32 4.58 21.19
CA HIS A 109 -12.35 3.54 20.16
C HIS A 109 -11.00 3.28 19.48
N LEU A 110 -9.96 4.05 19.81
CA LEU A 110 -8.62 3.88 19.23
C LEU A 110 -7.89 2.72 19.92
N ARG A 111 -7.98 1.53 19.31
CA ARG A 111 -7.44 0.28 19.89
C ARG A 111 -5.99 0.01 19.47
N VAL A 112 -5.56 0.58 18.36
CA VAL A 112 -4.18 0.50 17.86
C VAL A 112 -3.44 1.82 18.08
N ALA A 113 -2.31 1.74 18.78
CA ALA A 113 -1.43 2.88 18.98
C ALA A 113 -0.79 3.31 17.65
N PRO A 114 -0.60 4.61 17.41
CA PRO A 114 0.19 5.06 16.26
C PRO A 114 1.65 4.58 16.38
N PRO A 115 2.34 4.33 15.26
CA PRO A 115 3.77 4.04 15.24
C PRO A 115 4.55 5.26 15.74
N ALA A 116 5.80 5.05 16.18
CA ALA A 116 6.69 6.16 16.55
C ALA A 116 6.97 7.09 15.36
N GLN A 117 7.04 6.52 14.16
CA GLN A 117 7.17 7.24 12.90
C GLN A 117 6.39 6.51 11.82
N GLN A 118 5.57 7.24 11.06
CA GLN A 118 5.01 6.71 9.82
C GLN A 118 6.02 6.93 8.68
N ARG A 119 6.27 5.87 7.91
CA ARG A 119 7.24 5.84 6.83
C ARG A 119 6.51 5.82 5.50
N PHE A 120 7.02 6.59 4.55
CA PHE A 120 6.43 6.70 3.21
C PHE A 120 7.32 6.03 2.19
N ILE A 121 6.71 5.28 1.28
CA ILE A 121 7.39 4.62 0.16
C ILE A 121 6.79 5.14 -1.14
N GLU A 122 7.63 5.49 -2.11
CA GLU A 122 7.21 5.77 -3.47
C GLU A 122 7.52 4.56 -4.38
N VAL A 123 6.50 4.06 -5.07
CA VAL A 123 6.62 2.98 -6.06
C VAL A 123 7.23 3.53 -7.34
N SER A 124 8.34 2.94 -7.77
CA SER A 124 8.98 3.24 -9.06
C SER A 124 8.35 2.46 -10.21
N GLY A 125 7.78 1.29 -9.94
CA GLY A 125 7.01 0.52 -10.91
C GLY A 125 6.98 -0.99 -10.61
N PRO A 126 6.13 -1.74 -11.33
CA PRO A 126 6.10 -3.19 -11.23
C PRO A 126 7.15 -3.85 -12.12
N TYR A 127 7.62 -5.03 -11.70
CA TYR A 127 8.07 -6.03 -12.66
C TYR A 127 6.87 -6.86 -13.11
N THR A 128 6.59 -6.86 -14.41
CA THR A 128 5.50 -7.66 -15.01
C THR A 128 6.07 -8.95 -15.56
N ILE A 129 5.45 -10.08 -15.19
CA ILE A 129 5.84 -11.41 -15.62
C ILE A 129 5.69 -11.54 -17.14
N GLN A 130 6.74 -11.98 -17.81
CA GLN A 130 6.85 -12.12 -19.26
C GLN A 130 6.79 -13.58 -19.73
N THR A 131 6.99 -14.55 -18.85
CA THR A 131 6.91 -15.98 -19.19
C THR A 131 6.01 -16.76 -18.23
N THR A 132 5.74 -18.02 -18.55
CA THR A 132 4.98 -18.94 -17.68
C THR A 132 5.84 -19.64 -16.63
N SER A 133 7.15 -19.41 -16.62
CA SER A 133 8.13 -20.09 -15.74
C SER A 133 8.82 -19.14 -14.76
N PHE A 134 8.21 -17.98 -14.51
CA PHE A 134 8.67 -17.06 -13.48
C PHE A 134 8.74 -17.74 -12.12
N ARG A 135 9.78 -17.42 -11.34
CA ARG A 135 9.95 -17.84 -9.95
C ARG A 135 10.81 -16.84 -9.19
N PHE A 136 10.48 -16.57 -7.92
CA PHE A 136 11.39 -15.87 -7.02
C PHE A 136 12.52 -16.80 -6.57
N VAL A 137 13.69 -16.23 -6.26
CA VAL A 137 14.82 -17.00 -5.69
C VAL A 137 14.63 -17.27 -4.19
N GLU A 138 13.79 -16.48 -3.52
CA GLU A 138 13.47 -16.56 -2.10
C GLU A 138 11.97 -16.35 -1.87
N SER A 139 11.51 -16.66 -0.65
CA SER A 139 10.14 -16.37 -0.23
C SER A 139 10.03 -14.91 0.25
N PHE A 140 9.75 -14.00 -0.66
CA PHE A 140 9.48 -12.60 -0.31
C PHE A 140 8.03 -12.42 0.18
N VAL A 141 7.88 -11.77 1.32
CA VAL A 141 6.61 -11.44 1.98
C VAL A 141 6.19 -10.00 1.71
N GLY A 142 7.13 -9.09 1.43
CA GLY A 142 6.90 -7.68 1.20
C GLY A 142 7.49 -6.78 2.29
N LEU A 143 7.86 -5.57 1.88
CA LEU A 143 8.59 -4.52 2.61
C LEU A 143 10.05 -4.86 2.95
N GLU A 144 10.60 -5.94 2.41
CA GLU A 144 12.05 -6.18 2.47
C GLU A 144 12.81 -5.07 1.73
N VAL A 145 13.92 -4.63 2.34
CA VAL A 145 14.84 -3.67 1.73
C VAL A 145 16.03 -4.44 1.19
N ILE A 146 16.17 -4.46 -0.13
CA ILE A 146 17.31 -5.09 -0.80
C ILE A 146 18.42 -4.05 -0.94
N PRO A 147 19.58 -4.22 -0.28
CA PRO A 147 20.56 -3.15 -0.16
C PRO A 147 21.22 -2.74 -1.47
N ALA A 148 21.54 -3.70 -2.34
CA ALA A 148 22.32 -3.47 -3.55
C ALA A 148 21.47 -3.56 -4.82
N ALA A 149 21.69 -2.62 -5.75
CA ALA A 149 21.23 -2.71 -7.13
C ALA A 149 21.80 -3.95 -7.83
N GLY A 150 21.06 -4.50 -8.79
CA GLY A 150 21.47 -5.69 -9.54
C GLY A 150 21.33 -7.00 -8.76
N THR A 151 20.81 -6.98 -7.53
CA THR A 151 20.56 -8.20 -6.74
C THR A 151 19.46 -9.01 -7.42
N VAL A 152 19.73 -10.27 -7.74
CA VAL A 152 18.75 -11.18 -8.34
C VAL A 152 17.69 -11.54 -7.30
N ILE A 153 16.43 -11.24 -7.60
CA ILE A 153 15.27 -11.59 -6.76
C ILE A 153 14.42 -12.69 -7.39
N GLY A 154 14.63 -13.00 -8.67
CA GLY A 154 13.86 -14.02 -9.37
C GLY A 154 14.42 -14.33 -10.74
N HIS A 155 13.81 -15.27 -11.40
CA HIS A 155 14.05 -15.60 -12.80
C HIS A 155 12.72 -15.61 -13.54
N ASP A 156 12.67 -14.93 -14.68
CA ASP A 156 11.57 -14.98 -15.62
C ASP A 156 12.04 -15.77 -16.86
N GLY A 157 11.73 -17.07 -16.88
CA GLY A 157 12.43 -18.01 -17.75
C GLY A 157 13.91 -18.11 -17.41
N ASP A 158 14.75 -17.83 -18.40
CA ASP A 158 16.22 -17.80 -18.27
C ASP A 158 16.75 -16.42 -17.87
N GLN A 159 15.91 -15.38 -17.90
CA GLN A 159 16.33 -14.01 -17.62
C GLN A 159 16.29 -13.72 -16.11
N PRO A 160 17.40 -13.24 -15.50
CA PRO A 160 17.39 -12.83 -14.11
C PRO A 160 16.58 -11.54 -13.94
N VAL A 161 15.76 -11.51 -12.90
CA VAL A 161 15.03 -10.33 -12.44
C VAL A 161 15.80 -9.71 -11.29
N THR A 162 16.22 -8.46 -11.45
CA THR A 162 17.11 -7.79 -10.52
C THR A 162 16.52 -6.52 -9.94
N THR A 163 17.01 -6.12 -8.76
CA THR A 163 16.65 -4.83 -8.18
C THR A 163 17.23 -3.68 -9.01
N PRO A 164 16.40 -2.67 -9.35
CA PRO A 164 16.83 -1.59 -10.24
C PRO A 164 17.76 -0.55 -9.59
N TYR A 165 17.87 -0.54 -8.26
CA TYR A 165 18.65 0.44 -7.49
C TYR A 165 18.94 -0.07 -6.07
N ASP A 166 19.83 0.63 -5.37
CA ASP A 166 20.16 0.36 -3.96
C ASP A 166 18.98 0.67 -3.03
N ASN A 167 18.94 -0.01 -1.89
CA ASN A 167 17.89 0.09 -0.88
C ASN A 167 16.48 -0.05 -1.46
N CYS A 168 16.32 -1.00 -2.39
CA CYS A 168 15.07 -1.24 -3.08
C CYS A 168 14.08 -1.97 -2.20
N VAL A 169 12.91 -1.36 -1.98
CA VAL A 169 11.83 -2.00 -1.22
C VAL A 169 11.00 -2.88 -2.14
N LEU A 170 10.78 -4.14 -1.77
CA LEU A 170 9.87 -5.04 -2.47
C LEU A 170 8.44 -4.84 -1.94
N ILE A 171 7.48 -4.54 -2.80
CA ILE A 171 6.12 -4.22 -2.40
C ILE A 171 5.17 -5.24 -3.02
N MET A 172 4.37 -5.87 -2.15
CA MET A 172 3.36 -6.88 -2.49
C MET A 172 3.86 -7.93 -3.51
N PRO A 173 4.89 -8.73 -3.20
CA PRO A 173 5.28 -9.85 -4.05
C PRO A 173 4.10 -10.81 -4.28
N SER A 174 3.81 -11.12 -5.54
CA SER A 174 2.69 -11.96 -5.93
C SER A 174 2.97 -13.42 -5.65
N ARG A 175 2.02 -14.08 -4.98
CA ARG A 175 2.02 -15.53 -4.81
C ARG A 175 1.53 -16.28 -6.04
N ARG A 176 0.74 -15.63 -6.89
CA ARG A 176 0.26 -16.19 -8.15
C ARG A 176 1.08 -15.60 -9.29
N GLN A 177 2.06 -16.38 -9.74
CA GLN A 177 3.02 -15.98 -10.76
C GLN A 177 2.42 -16.30 -12.14
N THR A 178 1.51 -15.44 -12.58
CA THR A 178 0.82 -15.60 -13.87
C THR A 178 1.41 -14.65 -14.91
N LEU A 179 1.57 -15.14 -16.14
CA LEU A 179 1.98 -14.34 -17.29
C LEU A 179 1.16 -13.04 -17.40
N GLY A 180 1.84 -11.91 -17.57
CA GLY A 180 1.22 -10.59 -17.69
C GLY A 180 0.80 -9.94 -16.37
N ALA A 181 0.87 -10.64 -15.24
CA ALA A 181 0.62 -10.06 -13.93
C ALA A 181 1.88 -9.41 -13.35
N SER A 182 1.68 -8.49 -12.39
CA SER A 182 2.78 -7.93 -11.60
C SER A 182 3.36 -9.02 -10.70
N ALA A 183 4.65 -9.32 -10.83
CA ALA A 183 5.36 -10.17 -9.89
C ALA A 183 5.59 -9.44 -8.58
N VAL A 184 6.12 -8.22 -8.65
CA VAL A 184 6.49 -7.39 -7.49
C VAL A 184 6.49 -5.93 -7.91
N ARG A 185 6.30 -5.02 -6.97
CA ARG A 185 6.57 -3.59 -7.18
C ARG A 185 7.86 -3.20 -6.49
N PHE A 186 8.65 -2.36 -7.15
CA PHE A 186 9.82 -1.75 -6.56
C PHE A 186 9.46 -0.38 -5.99
N GLY A 187 9.99 -0.05 -4.82
CA GLY A 187 9.85 1.29 -4.25
C GLY A 187 11.06 1.75 -3.49
N LYS A 188 11.02 3.00 -3.05
CA LYS A 188 12.03 3.66 -2.21
C LYS A 188 11.35 4.35 -1.06
N PHE A 189 11.97 4.32 0.12
CA PHE A 189 11.54 5.21 1.19
C PHE A 189 11.75 6.66 0.75
N LEU A 190 10.76 7.50 1.04
CA LEU A 190 10.90 8.94 0.96
C LEU A 190 11.65 9.39 2.21
N ASP A 191 12.77 10.08 2.01
CA ASP A 191 13.47 10.73 3.12
C ASP A 191 12.53 11.76 3.75
N GLY A 192 12.45 11.74 5.08
CA GLY A 192 11.52 12.57 5.87
C GLY A 192 11.92 14.03 5.94
#